data_AF-A0A3G6RY87-F1
#
_entry.id   AF-A0A3G6RY87-F1
#
_cell.length_a   1.000
_cell.length_b   1.000
_cell.length_c   1.000
_cell.angle_alpha   90.00
_cell.angle_beta   90.00
_cell.angle_gamma   90.00
#
_symmetry.space_group_name_H-M   'P 1'
#
loop_
_entity.id
_entity.type
_entity.pdbx_description
1 polymer ?
#
loop_
_entity_poly.entity_id
_entity_poly.type
_entity_poly.pdbx_seq_one_letter_code
_entity_poly.pdbx_strand_id
1 'polypeptide(L)'
;MKRTIIASLFLIIGCKEEKKEAIATQPEPEVKEKVVLHTKAQTNEAEEAKKWLEKSIEEYFKSDLGNLDKNMQKITTKEYYDYKGDAMSVDMDVDGSLTEKEFNDKWKGKFDTKKAGIGVGFLIAGQDWDKVQVTKCQLISENDNSYLFDVVLNDKALKAIYPVKVKVRKDKDSFLIADVLQDIPEFN
;
A
#
# COMPACT_ATOMS: atom_id res chain seq x y z
N MET A 1 39.34 -51.72 15.64
CA MET A 1 38.38 -52.60 14.93
C MET A 1 37.59 -51.76 13.91
N LYS A 2 37.63 -52.27 12.67
CA LYS A 2 36.89 -52.00 11.42
C LYS A 2 35.99 -50.75 11.31
N ARG A 3 36.41 -49.83 10.43
CA ARG A 3 35.59 -48.86 9.69
C ARG A 3 35.05 -49.55 8.44
N THR A 4 33.79 -49.33 8.10
CA THR A 4 33.19 -49.85 6.86
C THR A 4 32.87 -48.69 5.92
N ILE A 5 33.58 -48.66 4.81
CA ILE A 5 33.35 -47.82 3.62
C ILE A 5 32.65 -48.75 2.61
N ILE A 6 31.58 -48.32 1.98
CA ILE A 6 31.01 -49.01 0.81
C ILE A 6 31.21 -48.12 -0.40
N ALA A 7 31.92 -48.68 -1.37
CA ALA A 7 32.31 -48.11 -2.64
C ALA A 7 31.55 -48.79 -3.79
N SER A 8 31.42 -48.06 -4.90
CA SER A 8 31.23 -48.55 -6.29
C SER A 8 29.86 -49.19 -6.63
N LEU A 9 29.34 -49.13 -7.85
CA LEU A 9 29.97 -49.10 -9.18
C LEU A 9 29.19 -48.22 -10.18
N PHE A 10 29.95 -47.54 -11.04
CA PHE A 10 29.55 -47.10 -12.38
C PHE A 10 29.35 -48.31 -13.31
N LEU A 11 28.33 -48.26 -14.18
CA LEU A 11 28.34 -48.97 -15.47
C LEU A 11 27.78 -48.04 -16.56
N ILE A 12 28.67 -47.72 -17.50
CA ILE A 12 28.45 -47.03 -18.78
C ILE A 12 28.34 -48.12 -19.85
N ILE A 13 27.43 -48.00 -20.82
CA ILE A 13 27.47 -48.51 -22.22
C ILE A 13 26.18 -47.92 -22.86
N GLY A 14 26.12 -47.35 -24.07
CA GLY A 14 27.08 -47.18 -25.16
C GLY A 14 26.34 -46.49 -26.33
N CYS A 15 27.10 -45.76 -27.15
CA CYS A 15 26.61 -44.97 -28.28
C CYS A 15 25.93 -45.79 -29.40
N LYS A 16 24.98 -45.17 -30.09
CA LYS A 16 24.65 -45.49 -31.49
C LYS A 16 24.31 -44.19 -32.25
N GLU A 17 25.10 -43.91 -33.28
CA GLU A 17 24.97 -42.88 -34.33
C GLU A 17 23.72 -43.16 -35.22
N GLU A 18 23.15 -42.28 -36.06
CA GLU A 18 23.59 -41.06 -36.75
C GLU A 18 22.38 -40.34 -37.44
N LYS A 19 22.61 -39.10 -37.89
CA LYS A 19 21.99 -38.31 -39.00
C LYS A 19 20.85 -37.29 -38.76
N LYS A 20 21.32 -36.03 -38.70
CA LYS A 20 20.93 -34.80 -39.44
C LYS A 20 19.46 -34.60 -39.83
N GLU A 21 18.88 -33.52 -39.31
CA GLU A 21 18.31 -32.43 -40.11
C GLU A 21 18.28 -31.13 -39.29
N ALA A 22 18.49 -30.01 -39.98
CA ALA A 22 18.59 -28.67 -39.42
C ALA A 22 17.25 -28.17 -38.86
N ILE A 23 17.25 -27.26 -37.88
CA ILE A 23 16.41 -26.05 -37.83
C ILE A 23 16.77 -25.18 -36.61
N ALA A 24 17.08 -23.93 -36.95
CA ALA A 24 16.98 -22.66 -36.22
C ALA A 24 16.89 -22.62 -34.68
N THR A 25 17.83 -21.87 -34.12
CA THR A 25 17.72 -21.04 -32.91
C THR A 25 16.29 -20.52 -32.69
N GLN A 26 15.69 -20.88 -31.55
CA GLN A 26 14.52 -20.19 -31.01
C GLN A 26 14.93 -19.45 -29.74
N PRO A 27 14.74 -18.12 -29.65
CA PRO A 27 14.86 -17.37 -28.42
C PRO A 27 13.68 -17.65 -27.49
N GLU A 28 14.00 -17.64 -26.20
CA GLU A 28 13.15 -17.69 -25.01
C GLU A 28 11.91 -16.78 -25.14
N PRO A 29 10.71 -17.22 -24.69
CA PRO A 29 9.51 -16.43 -24.83
C PRO A 29 9.51 -15.28 -23.83
N GLU A 30 9.83 -14.07 -24.33
CA GLU A 30 9.48 -12.82 -23.68
C GLU A 30 7.98 -12.80 -23.37
N VAL A 31 7.66 -12.75 -22.08
CA VAL A 31 6.34 -12.43 -21.58
C VAL A 31 6.01 -11.01 -22.04
N LYS A 32 5.22 -10.91 -23.12
CA LYS A 32 4.65 -9.65 -23.57
C LYS A 32 3.72 -9.11 -22.49
N GLU A 33 4.25 -8.22 -21.67
CA GLU A 33 3.46 -7.30 -20.87
C GLU A 33 2.56 -6.51 -21.84
N LYS A 34 1.26 -6.79 -21.80
CA LYS A 34 0.27 -5.98 -22.50
C LYS A 34 0.25 -4.61 -21.83
N VAL A 35 1.04 -3.68 -22.36
CA VAL A 35 0.81 -2.25 -22.16
C VAL A 35 -0.51 -1.93 -22.85
N VAL A 36 -1.61 -1.96 -22.08
CA VAL A 36 -2.90 -1.52 -22.55
C VAL A 36 -2.88 0.01 -22.57
N LEU A 37 -2.85 0.60 -23.76
CA LEU A 37 -3.09 2.04 -23.95
C LEU A 37 -4.50 2.41 -23.49
N HIS A 38 -4.62 2.94 -22.26
CA HIS A 38 -5.80 3.64 -21.77
C HIS A 38 -5.51 5.15 -21.62
N THR A 39 -5.23 5.85 -22.73
CA THR A 39 -4.38 7.05 -22.64
C THR A 39 -5.10 8.40 -22.83
N LYS A 40 -6.39 8.56 -22.47
CA LYS A 40 -6.96 9.93 -22.43
C LYS A 40 -8.05 10.20 -21.40
N ALA A 41 -9.03 9.31 -21.22
CA ALA A 41 -10.07 9.50 -20.22
C ALA A 41 -9.60 9.09 -18.81
N GLN A 42 -8.86 7.99 -18.72
CA GLN A 42 -8.39 7.41 -17.45
C GLN A 42 -7.28 8.25 -16.80
N THR A 43 -6.36 8.79 -17.62
CA THR A 43 -5.35 9.77 -17.17
C THR A 43 -5.96 11.05 -16.59
N ASN A 44 -7.17 11.44 -16.99
CA ASN A 44 -7.82 12.62 -16.43
C ASN A 44 -8.42 12.32 -15.05
N GLU A 45 -9.02 11.14 -14.85
CA GLU A 45 -9.62 10.76 -13.58
C GLU A 45 -8.56 10.56 -12.48
N ALA A 46 -7.40 9.97 -12.81
CA ALA A 46 -6.31 9.85 -11.85
C ALA A 46 -5.78 11.22 -11.37
N GLU A 47 -5.74 12.20 -12.27
CA GLU A 47 -5.35 13.58 -11.94
C GLU A 47 -6.44 14.29 -11.12
N GLU A 48 -7.72 14.02 -11.38
CA GLU A 48 -8.84 14.48 -10.56
C GLU A 48 -8.79 13.87 -9.15
N ALA A 49 -8.53 12.56 -9.04
CA ALA A 49 -8.35 11.85 -7.78
C ALA A 49 -7.17 12.40 -6.98
N LYS A 50 -6.04 12.69 -7.65
CA LYS A 50 -4.87 13.31 -7.05
C LYS A 50 -5.21 14.69 -6.46
N LYS A 51 -5.81 15.58 -7.24
CA LYS A 51 -6.19 16.94 -6.79
C LYS A 51 -7.18 16.88 -5.65
N TRP A 52 -8.15 15.96 -5.74
CA TRP A 52 -9.10 15.73 -4.67
C TRP A 52 -8.39 15.26 -3.39
N LEU A 53 -7.42 14.35 -3.50
CA LEU A 53 -6.69 13.81 -2.36
C LEU A 53 -5.85 14.89 -1.68
N GLU A 54 -5.06 15.64 -2.46
CA GLU A 54 -4.23 16.74 -1.95
C GLU A 54 -5.08 17.76 -1.17
N LYS A 55 -6.21 18.18 -1.78
CA LYS A 55 -7.14 19.11 -1.16
C LYS A 55 -7.76 18.53 0.12
N SER A 56 -8.25 17.29 0.06
CA SER A 56 -8.94 16.63 1.18
C SER A 56 -8.02 16.46 2.40
N ILE A 57 -6.76 16.11 2.17
CA ILE A 57 -5.75 16.00 3.24
C ILE A 57 -5.50 17.37 3.87
N GLU A 58 -5.26 18.41 3.06
CA GLU A 58 -5.01 19.75 3.61
C GLU A 58 -6.22 20.32 4.36
N GLU A 59 -7.44 20.10 3.85
CA GLU A 59 -8.67 20.53 4.52
C GLU A 59 -8.91 19.79 5.83
N TYR A 60 -8.56 18.50 5.89
CA TYR A 60 -8.60 17.73 7.13
C TYR A 60 -7.73 18.36 8.22
N PHE A 61 -6.46 18.65 7.93
CA PHE A 61 -5.53 19.22 8.90
C PHE A 61 -5.77 20.70 9.23
N LYS A 62 -6.49 21.43 8.37
CA LYS A 62 -6.97 22.80 8.64
C LYS A 62 -8.26 22.86 9.44
N SER A 63 -8.94 21.72 9.62
CA SER A 63 -10.22 21.67 10.34
C SER A 63 -10.02 21.77 11.84
N ASP A 64 -11.02 22.30 12.54
CA ASP A 64 -11.03 22.33 14.01
C ASP A 64 -10.92 20.91 14.58
N LEU A 65 -10.18 20.76 15.70
CA LEU A 65 -9.95 19.47 16.36
C LEU A 65 -11.25 18.72 16.67
N GLY A 66 -12.31 19.44 17.05
CA GLY A 66 -13.63 18.85 17.35
C GLY A 66 -14.37 18.27 16.13
N ASN A 67 -13.90 18.54 14.91
CA ASN A 67 -14.52 18.07 13.66
C ASN A 67 -13.73 16.95 12.97
N LEU A 68 -12.57 16.56 13.48
CA LEU A 68 -11.66 15.63 12.80
C LEU A 68 -12.30 14.27 12.53
N ASP A 69 -12.95 13.67 13.53
CA ASP A 69 -13.62 12.37 13.36
C ASP A 69 -14.68 12.42 12.25
N LYS A 70 -15.56 13.43 12.30
CA LYS A 70 -16.58 13.66 11.27
C LYS A 70 -15.97 13.91 9.89
N ASN A 71 -14.82 14.58 9.83
CA ASN A 71 -14.15 14.85 8.56
C ASN A 71 -13.44 13.60 8.02
N MET A 72 -12.84 12.78 8.87
CA MET A 72 -12.31 11.46 8.49
C MET A 72 -13.41 10.60 7.90
N GLN A 73 -14.58 10.51 8.55
CA GLN A 73 -15.74 9.76 8.04
C GLN A 73 -16.19 10.21 6.64
N LYS A 74 -16.12 11.52 6.35
CA LYS A 74 -16.56 12.07 5.05
C LYS A 74 -15.60 11.76 3.90
N ILE A 75 -14.30 11.70 4.17
CA ILE A 75 -13.28 11.56 3.13
C ILE A 75 -12.77 10.13 2.99
N THR A 76 -13.26 9.20 3.81
CA THR A 76 -12.86 7.79 3.77
C THR A 76 -14.04 6.90 3.43
N THR A 77 -13.75 5.71 2.92
CA THR A 77 -14.75 4.65 2.87
C THR A 77 -15.12 4.23 4.29
N LYS A 78 -16.38 3.82 4.51
CA LYS A 78 -16.81 3.33 5.83
C LYS A 78 -15.90 2.21 6.36
N GLU A 79 -15.52 1.28 5.50
CA GLU A 79 -14.69 0.14 5.88
C GLU A 79 -13.30 0.58 6.36
N TYR A 80 -12.68 1.55 5.66
CA TYR A 80 -11.40 2.10 6.10
C TYR A 80 -11.52 2.97 7.35
N TYR A 81 -12.62 3.74 7.49
CA TYR A 81 -12.90 4.49 8.71
C TYR A 81 -12.94 3.57 9.94
N ASP A 82 -13.72 2.48 9.85
CA ASP A 82 -13.84 1.48 10.91
C ASP A 82 -12.46 0.84 11.22
N TYR A 83 -11.71 0.45 10.18
CA TYR A 83 -10.37 -0.12 10.31
C TYR A 83 -9.39 0.83 11.01
N LYS A 84 -9.34 2.10 10.59
CA LYS A 84 -8.43 3.08 11.17
C LYS A 84 -8.84 3.45 12.60
N GLY A 85 -10.13 3.52 12.89
CA GLY A 85 -10.65 3.70 14.25
C GLY A 85 -10.16 2.61 15.21
N ASP A 86 -10.26 1.35 14.79
CA ASP A 86 -9.72 0.23 15.57
C ASP A 86 -8.19 0.34 15.71
N ALA A 87 -7.46 0.63 14.61
CA ALA A 87 -6.00 0.73 14.64
C ALA A 87 -5.50 1.83 15.59
N MET A 88 -6.21 2.96 15.67
CA MET A 88 -5.87 4.07 16.55
C MET A 88 -6.11 3.75 18.03
N SER A 89 -6.96 2.77 18.34
CA SER A 89 -7.43 2.48 19.70
C SER A 89 -6.92 1.15 20.26
N VAL A 90 -6.07 0.42 19.52
CA VAL A 90 -5.47 -0.82 19.99
C VAL A 90 -4.76 -0.61 21.33
N ASP A 91 -5.02 -1.49 22.28
CA ASP A 91 -4.41 -1.52 23.62
C ASP A 91 -4.54 -0.21 24.43
N MET A 92 -5.49 0.68 24.09
CA MET A 92 -5.72 1.94 24.82
C MET A 92 -6.59 1.79 26.09
N ASP A 93 -7.01 0.56 26.45
CA ASP A 93 -7.89 0.26 27.59
C ASP A 93 -9.19 1.11 27.64
N VAL A 94 -9.71 1.52 26.47
CA VAL A 94 -11.02 2.18 26.35
C VAL A 94 -12.08 1.20 25.85
N ASP A 95 -13.35 1.51 26.10
CA ASP A 95 -14.44 0.66 25.63
C ASP A 95 -14.42 0.54 24.10
N GLY A 96 -14.41 -0.70 23.60
CA GLY A 96 -14.26 -1.01 22.18
C GLY A 96 -12.81 -1.15 21.67
N SER A 97 -11.79 -0.89 22.48
CA SER A 97 -10.40 -1.19 22.14
C SER A 97 -10.18 -2.67 21.87
N LEU A 98 -9.44 -2.99 20.82
CA LEU A 98 -8.99 -4.34 20.51
C LEU A 98 -7.58 -4.55 21.04
N THR A 99 -7.24 -5.79 21.40
CA THR A 99 -5.82 -6.19 21.47
C THR A 99 -5.20 -6.21 20.08
N GLU A 100 -3.87 -6.09 19.98
CA GLU A 100 -3.18 -6.20 18.68
C GLU A 100 -3.54 -7.51 17.94
N LYS A 101 -3.71 -8.61 18.68
CA LYS A 101 -4.11 -9.90 18.12
C LYS A 101 -5.53 -9.85 17.55
N GLU A 102 -6.49 -9.29 18.27
CA GLU A 102 -7.88 -9.17 17.80
C GLU A 102 -8.00 -8.23 16.61
N PHE A 103 -7.27 -7.11 16.63
CA PHE A 103 -7.15 -6.21 15.50
C PHE A 103 -6.64 -6.94 14.25
N ASN A 104 -5.52 -7.66 14.39
CA ASN A 104 -4.95 -8.45 13.31
C ASN A 104 -5.94 -9.51 12.79
N ASP A 105 -6.59 -10.26 13.68
CA ASP A 105 -7.53 -11.31 13.30
C ASP A 105 -8.77 -10.75 12.57
N LYS A 106 -9.27 -9.58 12.97
CA LYS A 106 -10.40 -8.88 12.35
C LYS A 106 -10.08 -8.38 10.94
N TRP A 107 -8.88 -7.84 10.71
CA TRP A 107 -8.60 -7.04 9.51
C TRP A 107 -7.60 -7.65 8.50
N LYS A 108 -6.80 -8.65 8.87
CA LYS A 108 -5.76 -9.25 8.01
C LYS A 108 -6.24 -9.80 6.66
N GLY A 109 -7.54 -10.09 6.53
CA GLY A 109 -8.14 -10.54 5.26
C GLY A 109 -8.45 -9.42 4.27
N LYS A 110 -8.34 -8.16 4.69
CA LYS A 110 -8.78 -6.97 3.93
C LYS A 110 -7.71 -5.89 3.82
N PHE A 111 -6.92 -5.71 4.87
CA PHE A 111 -5.89 -4.68 4.99
C PHE A 111 -4.53 -5.29 5.35
N ASP A 112 -3.46 -4.58 5.00
CA ASP A 112 -2.12 -4.86 5.53
C ASP A 112 -2.01 -4.30 6.95
N THR A 113 -2.30 -5.13 7.94
CA THR A 113 -2.33 -4.72 9.35
C THR A 113 -0.95 -4.30 9.87
N LYS A 114 0.15 -4.70 9.21
CA LYS A 114 1.51 -4.25 9.55
C LYS A 114 1.76 -2.79 9.18
N LYS A 115 0.91 -2.22 8.32
CA LYS A 115 0.98 -0.84 7.82
C LYS A 115 -0.18 0.02 8.34
N ALA A 116 -0.92 -0.46 9.34
CA ALA A 116 -2.08 0.21 9.92
C ALA A 116 -1.74 1.53 10.64
N GLY A 117 -0.51 1.66 11.13
CA GLY A 117 -0.17 2.68 12.10
C GLY A 117 -0.95 2.49 13.40
N ILE A 118 -0.68 1.38 14.08
CA ILE A 118 -1.29 1.07 15.38
C ILE A 118 -0.91 2.16 16.39
N GLY A 119 -1.90 2.66 17.14
CA GLY A 119 -1.70 3.67 18.19
C GLY A 119 -1.31 5.06 17.69
N VAL A 120 -1.33 5.30 16.37
CA VAL A 120 -1.02 6.61 15.78
C VAL A 120 -2.17 7.15 14.93
N GLY A 121 -2.23 8.47 14.79
CA GLY A 121 -3.33 9.19 14.15
C GLY A 121 -3.57 8.87 12.67
N PHE A 122 -4.62 9.50 12.14
CA PHE A 122 -4.94 9.43 10.72
C PHE A 122 -3.91 10.23 9.88
N LEU A 123 -3.38 9.58 8.84
CA LEU A 123 -2.36 10.08 7.88
C LEU A 123 -0.98 10.43 8.45
N ILE A 124 -0.85 10.85 9.72
CA ILE A 124 0.43 11.18 10.36
C ILE A 124 0.65 10.33 11.61
N ALA A 125 1.92 10.08 11.93
CA ALA A 125 2.33 9.33 13.12
C ALA A 125 2.42 10.19 14.40
N GLY A 126 1.80 11.37 14.42
CA GLY A 126 1.82 12.33 15.52
C GLY A 126 0.42 12.62 16.08
N GLN A 127 0.36 13.08 17.34
CA GLN A 127 -0.87 13.57 17.97
C GLN A 127 -1.07 15.07 17.78
N ASP A 128 0.03 15.84 17.72
CA ASP A 128 0.03 17.27 17.46
C ASP A 128 0.59 17.58 16.06
N TRP A 129 0.11 18.66 15.45
CA TRP A 129 0.65 19.25 14.23
C TRP A 129 0.53 20.77 14.27
N ASP A 130 1.40 21.47 13.54
CA ASP A 130 1.25 22.88 13.23
C ASP A 130 0.56 23.03 11.86
N LYS A 131 1.29 22.71 10.80
CA LYS A 131 0.78 22.78 9.43
C LYS A 131 1.28 21.62 8.61
N VAL A 132 0.40 20.65 8.40
CA VAL A 132 0.64 19.54 7.47
C VAL A 132 0.38 20.00 6.04
N GLN A 133 1.33 19.73 5.15
CA GLN A 133 1.23 20.00 3.72
C GLN A 133 1.56 18.75 2.90
N VAL A 134 0.90 18.58 1.76
CA VAL A 134 1.28 17.55 0.78
C VAL A 134 2.45 18.07 -0.06
N THR A 135 3.59 17.40 0.01
CA THR A 135 4.82 17.78 -0.71
C THR A 135 5.12 16.89 -1.91
N LYS A 136 4.55 15.68 -1.90
CA LYS A 136 4.55 14.73 -3.03
C LYS A 136 3.20 14.03 -3.08
N CYS A 137 2.65 13.87 -4.27
CA CYS A 137 1.52 12.99 -4.55
C CYS A 137 1.69 12.44 -5.98
N GLN A 138 2.13 11.19 -6.07
CA GLN A 138 2.49 10.55 -7.33
C GLN A 138 1.70 9.26 -7.51
N LEU A 139 1.03 9.10 -8.66
CA LEU A 139 0.35 7.85 -8.98
C LEU A 139 1.38 6.72 -9.11
N ILE A 140 1.17 5.63 -8.38
CA ILE A 140 1.96 4.40 -8.44
C ILE A 140 1.30 3.42 -9.43
N SER A 141 0.01 3.21 -9.26
CA SER A 141 -0.76 2.25 -10.05
C SER A 141 -2.24 2.62 -10.03
N GLU A 142 -2.95 2.24 -11.06
CA GLU A 142 -4.40 2.37 -11.16
C GLU A 142 -5.02 1.09 -11.70
N ASN A 143 -6.26 0.83 -11.30
CA ASN A 143 -7.17 -0.12 -11.93
C ASN A 143 -8.58 0.48 -11.91
N ASP A 144 -9.46 0.07 -12.82
CA ASP A 144 -10.86 0.49 -12.98
C ASP A 144 -11.30 1.76 -12.22
N ASN A 145 -11.52 1.65 -10.89
CA ASN A 145 -11.98 2.75 -10.03
C ASN A 145 -11.10 2.97 -8.79
N SER A 146 -9.84 2.51 -8.79
CA SER A 146 -8.91 2.60 -7.68
C SER A 146 -7.54 3.11 -8.12
N TYR A 147 -7.02 4.06 -7.35
CA TYR A 147 -5.78 4.77 -7.59
C TYR A 147 -4.90 4.64 -6.36
N LEU A 148 -3.68 4.16 -6.53
CA LEU A 148 -2.69 4.11 -5.45
C LEU A 148 -1.69 5.24 -5.65
N PHE A 149 -1.58 6.11 -4.65
CA PHE A 149 -0.66 7.24 -4.66
C PHE A 149 0.46 7.06 -3.64
N ASP A 150 1.68 7.45 -4.04
CA ASP A 150 2.80 7.70 -3.15
C ASP A 150 2.72 9.15 -2.67
N VAL A 151 2.51 9.34 -1.37
CA VAL A 151 2.22 10.64 -0.76
C VAL A 151 3.26 10.93 0.32
N VAL A 152 3.80 12.15 0.29
CA VAL A 152 4.68 12.64 1.36
C VAL A 152 4.02 13.85 2.01
N LEU A 153 3.68 13.70 3.28
CA LEU A 153 3.20 14.78 4.11
C LEU A 153 4.36 15.38 4.89
N ASN A 154 4.33 16.69 5.10
CA ASN A 154 5.36 17.39 5.84
C ASN A 154 4.74 18.37 6.81
N ASP A 155 5.26 18.38 8.03
CA ASP A 155 5.08 19.47 8.99
C ASP A 155 6.43 20.15 9.19
N LYS A 156 6.59 21.35 8.63
CA LYS A 156 7.87 22.09 8.67
C LYS A 156 8.21 22.57 10.06
N ALA A 157 7.23 22.98 10.85
CA ALA A 157 7.48 23.53 12.18
C ALA A 157 7.96 22.44 13.13
N LEU A 158 7.37 21.25 13.01
CA LEU A 158 7.75 20.07 13.77
C LEU A 158 8.87 19.24 13.12
N LYS A 159 9.39 19.67 11.96
CA LYS A 159 10.43 18.99 11.18
C LYS A 159 10.12 17.51 10.92
N ALA A 160 8.84 17.20 10.73
CA ALA A 160 8.35 15.84 10.55
C ALA A 160 7.97 15.57 9.09
N ILE A 161 8.33 14.39 8.61
CA ILE A 161 8.01 13.88 7.28
C ILE A 161 7.27 12.55 7.44
N TYR A 162 6.13 12.43 6.79
CA TYR A 162 5.26 11.25 6.87
C TYR A 162 5.08 10.67 5.47
N PRO A 163 5.89 9.67 5.08
CA PRO A 163 5.65 8.90 3.87
C PRO A 163 4.47 7.94 4.07
N VAL A 164 3.50 8.01 3.18
CA VAL A 164 2.33 7.13 3.18
C VAL A 164 1.95 6.74 1.76
N LYS A 165 1.41 5.53 1.59
CA LYS A 165 0.72 5.17 0.34
C LYS A 165 -0.77 5.23 0.56
N VAL A 166 -1.48 5.97 -0.29
CA VAL A 166 -2.92 6.18 -0.14
C VAL A 166 -3.65 5.53 -1.30
N LYS A 167 -4.54 4.59 -0.98
CA LYS A 167 -5.48 4.04 -1.95
C LYS A 167 -6.72 4.90 -1.96
N VAL A 168 -7.03 5.48 -3.11
CA VAL A 168 -8.25 6.25 -3.36
C VAL A 168 -9.16 5.40 -4.25
N ARG A 169 -10.46 5.44 -4.00
CA ARG A 169 -11.46 4.86 -4.89
C ARG A 169 -12.42 5.93 -5.39
N LYS A 170 -12.93 5.79 -6.60
CA LYS A 170 -14.08 6.55 -7.06
C LYS A 170 -15.36 6.07 -6.36
N ASP A 171 -16.18 7.00 -5.90
CA ASP A 171 -17.47 6.76 -5.27
C ASP A 171 -18.48 7.74 -5.87
N LYS A 172 -19.29 7.25 -6.82
CA LYS A 172 -20.21 8.07 -7.63
C LYS A 172 -19.45 9.20 -8.35
N ASP A 173 -19.75 10.45 -8.01
CA ASP A 173 -19.17 11.67 -8.60
C ASP A 173 -18.02 12.26 -7.75
N SER A 174 -17.54 11.52 -6.75
CA SER A 174 -16.44 11.92 -5.86
C SER A 174 -15.43 10.79 -5.71
N PHE A 175 -14.43 11.02 -4.86
CA PHE A 175 -13.47 10.03 -4.42
C PHE A 175 -13.55 9.84 -2.91
N LEU A 176 -13.01 8.71 -2.42
CA LEU A 176 -12.84 8.38 -1.01
C LEU A 176 -11.51 7.68 -0.78
N ILE A 177 -10.88 7.92 0.36
CA ILE A 177 -9.72 7.16 0.83
C ILE A 177 -10.20 5.77 1.26
N ALA A 178 -9.72 4.76 0.57
CA ALA A 178 -10.02 3.35 0.82
C ALA A 178 -8.94 2.64 1.63
N ASP A 179 -7.72 3.19 1.68
CA ASP A 179 -6.62 2.65 2.48
C ASP A 179 -5.51 3.70 2.69
N VAL A 180 -4.80 3.61 3.80
CA VAL A 180 -3.53 4.33 4.03
C VAL A 180 -2.54 3.35 4.64
N LEU A 181 -1.47 3.10 3.90
CA LEU A 181 -0.34 2.31 4.33
C LEU A 181 0.70 3.26 4.91
N GLN A 182 0.84 3.27 6.23
CA GLN A 182 1.80 4.13 6.90
C GLN A 182 3.19 3.51 6.91
N ASP A 183 4.17 4.25 6.40
CA ASP A 183 5.59 3.94 6.55
C ASP A 183 6.16 4.63 7.80
N ILE A 184 7.42 4.36 8.14
CA ILE A 184 8.07 4.92 9.33
C ILE A 184 8.23 6.44 9.12
N PRO A 185 7.79 7.30 10.07
CA PRO A 185 8.00 8.73 9.98
C PRO A 185 9.48 9.09 10.10
N GLU A 186 9.90 10.17 9.44
CA GLU A 186 11.24 10.75 9.57
C GLU A 186 11.15 12.07 10.33
N PHE A 187 12.00 12.23 11.35
CA PHE A 187 12.10 13.44 12.17
C PHE A 187 13.51 14.01 12.03
N ASN A 188 13.61 15.29 11.67
CA ASN A 188 14.88 15.98 11.42
C ASN A 188 15.20 17.08 12.43
#